data_AF-A0A1I2K125-F1
#
_entry.id   AF-A0A1I2K125-F1
#
_cell.length_a   1.000
_cell.length_b   1.000
_cell.length_c   1.000
_cell.angle_alpha   90.00
_cell.angle_beta   90.00
_cell.angle_gamma   90.00
#
_symmetry.space_group_name_H-M   'P 1'
#
loop_
_entity.id
_entity.type
_entity.pdbx_description
1 polymer ?
#
loop_
_entity_poly.entity_id
_entity_poly.type
_entity_poly.pdbx_seq_one_letter_code
_entity_poly.pdbx_strand_id
1 'polypeptide(L)'
;MNIFQIVKENVTARQAAEQYGLKVSKNGMVCCHFHDDRHPSMKVDKGFCCFACGAKGEVITFVADFLHLAPLEAAKKLAEDFRIPIITDSSKKRNISKKKEKPKRTLY
;
A
#
# COMPACT_ATOMS: atom_id res chain seq x y z
N MET A 1 -5.54 -19.60 8.95
CA MET A 1 -5.80 -18.29 8.30
C MET A 1 -4.64 -17.98 7.35
N ASN A 2 -4.90 -17.60 6.11
CA ASN A 2 -3.83 -17.25 5.14
C ASN A 2 -3.35 -15.80 5.38
N ILE A 3 -2.08 -15.48 5.08
CA ILE A 3 -1.52 -14.12 5.16
C ILE A 3 -2.42 -13.05 4.55
N PHE A 4 -3.02 -13.32 3.38
CA PHE A 4 -3.92 -12.37 2.72
C PHE A 4 -5.13 -12.03 3.62
N GLN A 5 -5.73 -13.04 4.25
CA GLN A 5 -6.89 -12.82 5.10
C GLN A 5 -6.51 -12.08 6.39
N ILE A 6 -5.41 -12.49 7.02
CA ILE A 6 -4.90 -11.87 8.25
C ILE A 6 -4.63 -10.37 8.01
N VAL A 7 -3.93 -10.04 6.92
CA VAL A 7 -3.61 -8.64 6.60
C VAL A 7 -4.87 -7.81 6.39
N LYS A 8 -5.86 -8.34 5.65
CA LYS A 8 -7.12 -7.63 5.37
C LYS A 8 -8.00 -7.39 6.60
N GLU A 9 -7.90 -8.26 7.59
CA GLU A 9 -8.62 -8.11 8.86
C GLU A 9 -7.96 -7.09 9.79
N ASN A 10 -6.65 -6.85 9.63
CA ASN A 10 -5.86 -6.02 10.55
C ASN A 10 -5.47 -4.66 9.97
N VAL A 11 -5.44 -4.49 8.64
CA VAL A 11 -5.03 -3.24 7.97
C VAL A 11 -6.08 -2.79 6.96
N THR A 12 -6.41 -1.51 7.03
CA THR A 12 -7.27 -0.82 6.07
C THR A 12 -6.45 -0.10 4.99
N ALA A 13 -7.03 0.11 3.81
CA ALA A 13 -6.40 0.93 2.77
C ALA A 13 -6.10 2.36 3.24
N ARG A 14 -6.95 2.92 4.13
CA ARG A 14 -6.68 4.20 4.78
C ARG A 14 -5.39 4.19 5.60
N GLN A 15 -5.23 3.19 6.48
CA GLN A 15 -4.02 3.08 7.30
C GLN A 15 -2.78 2.89 6.44
N ALA A 16 -2.86 2.05 5.39
CA ALA A 16 -1.75 1.90 4.44
C ALA A 16 -1.43 3.22 3.72
N ALA A 17 -2.44 3.98 3.30
CA ALA A 17 -2.26 5.27 2.66
C ALA A 17 -1.55 6.28 3.58
N GLU A 18 -2.00 6.39 4.83
CA GLU A 18 -1.37 7.26 5.85
C GLU A 18 0.08 6.82 6.12
N GLN A 19 0.32 5.51 6.27
CA GLN A 19 1.65 4.93 6.53
C GLN A 19 2.65 5.21 5.41
N TYR A 20 2.21 5.18 4.15
CA TYR A 20 3.04 5.47 2.99
C TYR A 20 3.08 6.95 2.60
N GLY A 21 2.57 7.83 3.46
CA GLY A 21 2.72 9.29 3.33
C GLY A 21 1.71 9.96 2.42
N LEU A 22 0.60 9.30 2.07
CA LEU A 22 -0.51 9.97 1.39
C LEU A 22 -1.27 10.83 2.39
N LYS A 23 -1.63 12.05 1.97
CA LYS A 23 -2.47 12.94 2.76
C LYS A 23 -3.92 12.50 2.64
N VAL A 24 -4.41 11.79 3.66
CA VAL A 24 -5.82 11.41 3.77
C VAL A 24 -6.61 12.56 4.41
N SER A 25 -7.62 13.07 3.71
CA SER A 25 -8.51 14.10 4.24
C SER A 25 -9.44 13.54 5.34
N LYS A 26 -10.14 14.43 6.05
CA LYS A 26 -11.13 14.04 7.08
C LYS A 26 -12.20 13.09 6.53
N ASN A 27 -12.64 13.30 5.30
CA ASN A 27 -13.60 12.44 4.61
C ASN A 27 -12.95 11.22 3.92
N GLY A 28 -11.69 10.87 4.21
CA GLY A 28 -11.06 9.66 3.68
C GLY A 28 -10.73 9.73 2.18
N MET A 29 -10.55 10.92 1.63
CA MET A 29 -10.19 11.11 0.22
C MET A 29 -8.68 11.31 0.08
N VAL A 30 -8.13 10.76 -1.00
CA VAL A 30 -6.73 10.92 -1.42
C VAL A 30 -6.67 11.14 -2.93
N CYS A 31 -5.58 11.75 -3.40
CA CYS A 31 -5.27 11.70 -4.83
C CYS A 31 -4.99 10.25 -5.23
N CYS A 32 -5.56 9.86 -6.36
CA CYS A 32 -5.37 8.53 -6.91
C CYS A 32 -3.96 8.39 -7.49
N HIS A 33 -3.24 7.33 -7.11
CA HIS A 33 -1.93 7.03 -7.69
C HIS A 33 -2.03 6.12 -8.93
N PHE A 34 -3.23 5.65 -9.28
CA PHE A 34 -3.47 4.83 -10.48
C PHE A 34 -3.58 5.65 -11.77
N HIS A 35 -3.69 6.98 -11.66
CA HIS A 35 -3.66 7.91 -12.79
C HIS A 35 -3.04 9.24 -12.37
N ASP A 36 -2.78 10.14 -13.32
CA ASP A 36 -2.33 11.50 -13.03
C ASP A 36 -3.48 12.33 -12.43
N ASP A 37 -3.60 12.28 -11.10
CA ASP A 37 -4.70 12.89 -10.37
C ASP A 37 -4.28 14.21 -9.69
N ARG A 38 -4.99 15.29 -10.02
CA ARG A 38 -4.73 16.64 -9.48
C ARG A 38 -5.57 16.98 -8.26
N HIS A 39 -6.69 16.28 -8.05
CA HIS A 39 -7.63 16.55 -6.96
C HIS A 39 -8.04 15.22 -6.31
N PRO A 40 -8.20 15.14 -4.98
CA PRO A 40 -8.56 13.88 -4.33
C PRO A 40 -9.80 13.20 -4.95
N SER A 41 -9.59 12.14 -5.74
CA SER A 41 -10.65 11.41 -6.45
C SER A 41 -10.86 9.99 -5.93
N MET A 42 -10.04 9.54 -4.97
CA MET A 42 -10.08 8.18 -4.45
C MET A 42 -10.46 8.17 -2.98
N LYS A 43 -11.52 7.42 -2.65
CA LYS A 43 -11.92 7.12 -1.27
C LYS A 43 -11.10 5.95 -0.76
N VAL A 44 -10.53 6.10 0.43
CA VAL A 44 -9.85 5.04 1.19
C VAL A 44 -10.54 4.83 2.54
N ASP A 45 -10.89 3.58 2.81
CA ASP A 45 -11.38 3.06 4.08
C ASP A 45 -10.80 1.65 4.25
N LYS A 46 -11.59 0.59 4.47
CA LYS A 46 -11.13 -0.80 4.43
C LYS A 46 -10.48 -1.16 3.09
N GLY A 47 -11.13 -0.74 2.00
CA GLY A 47 -10.60 -0.81 0.63
C GLY A 47 -10.48 0.58 0.01
N PHE A 48 -10.27 0.62 -1.30
CA PHE A 48 -10.23 1.87 -2.05
C PHE A 48 -11.17 1.83 -3.26
N CYS A 49 -11.64 3.02 -3.65
CA CYS A 49 -12.38 3.23 -4.88
C CYS A 49 -12.07 4.63 -5.42
N CYS A 50 -11.57 4.71 -6.65
CA CYS A 50 -11.36 5.96 -7.38
C CYS A 50 -12.55 6.23 -8.29
N PHE A 51 -13.20 7.37 -8.08
CA PHE A 51 -14.37 7.77 -8.85
C PHE A 51 -14.02 8.38 -10.22
N ALA A 52 -12.76 8.73 -10.47
CA ALA A 52 -12.30 9.29 -11.73
C ALA A 52 -11.85 8.21 -12.73
N CYS A 53 -11.02 7.25 -12.30
CA CYS A 53 -10.49 6.19 -13.18
C CYS A 53 -11.12 4.81 -12.97
N GLY A 54 -11.98 4.63 -11.96
CA GLY A 54 -12.66 3.36 -11.68
C GLY A 54 -11.80 2.32 -10.96
N ALA A 55 -10.54 2.62 -10.64
CA ALA A 55 -9.69 1.73 -9.86
C ALA A 55 -10.32 1.44 -8.50
N LYS A 56 -10.40 0.16 -8.13
CA LYS A 56 -10.98 -0.28 -6.86
C LYS A 56 -10.32 -1.57 -6.38
N GLY A 57 -10.31 -1.78 -5.07
CA GLY A 57 -9.74 -2.99 -4.51
C GLY A 57 -9.55 -2.95 -3.00
N GLU A 58 -8.84 -3.95 -2.50
CA GLU A 58 -8.49 -4.10 -1.10
C GLU A 58 -7.10 -3.48 -0.80
N VAL A 59 -6.75 -3.40 0.49
CA VAL A 59 -5.46 -2.85 0.95
C VAL A 59 -4.24 -3.49 0.27
N ILE A 60 -4.29 -4.79 -0.03
CA ILE A 60 -3.16 -5.50 -0.63
C ILE A 60 -2.95 -5.05 -2.08
N THR A 61 -4.02 -4.91 -2.86
CA THR A 61 -3.96 -4.37 -4.23
C THR A 61 -3.44 -2.94 -4.21
N PHE A 62 -3.96 -2.10 -3.30
CA PHE A 62 -3.48 -0.73 -3.12
C PHE A 62 -1.96 -0.68 -2.95
N VAL A 63 -1.41 -1.48 -2.03
CA VAL A 63 0.04 -1.50 -1.76
C VAL A 63 0.84 -2.16 -2.87
N ALA A 64 0.32 -3.21 -3.49
CA ALA A 64 0.96 -3.88 -4.62
C ALA A 64 1.20 -2.89 -5.76
N ASP A 65 0.19 -2.12 -6.14
CA ASP A 65 0.34 -1.09 -7.17
C ASP A 65 1.19 0.09 -6.70
N PHE A 66 0.99 0.57 -5.47
CA PHE A 66 1.72 1.73 -4.93
C PHE A 66 3.23 1.49 -4.81
N LEU A 67 3.65 0.27 -4.44
CA LEU A 67 5.05 -0.10 -4.28
C LEU A 67 5.61 -0.93 -5.45
N HIS A 68 4.80 -1.21 -6.47
CA HIS A 68 5.12 -2.09 -7.60
C HIS A 68 5.60 -3.48 -7.16
N LEU A 69 4.86 -4.10 -6.23
CA LEU A 69 5.14 -5.41 -5.66
C LEU A 69 4.13 -6.45 -6.15
N ALA A 70 4.53 -7.73 -6.16
CA ALA A 70 3.56 -8.81 -6.33
C ALA A 70 2.60 -8.85 -5.12
N PRO A 71 1.34 -9.32 -5.27
CA PRO A 71 0.36 -9.32 -4.18
C PRO A 71 0.82 -10.01 -2.89
N LEU A 72 1.58 -11.10 -3.01
CA LEU A 72 2.15 -11.81 -1.84
C LEU A 72 3.22 -10.98 -1.13
N GLU A 73 4.04 -10.26 -1.88
CA GLU A 73 5.08 -9.38 -1.34
C GLU A 73 4.46 -8.16 -0.67
N ALA A 74 3.43 -7.57 -1.27
CA ALA A 74 2.64 -6.50 -0.67
C ALA A 74 1.98 -6.95 0.65
N ALA A 75 1.42 -8.17 0.71
CA ALA A 75 0.87 -8.72 1.94
C ALA A 75 1.94 -8.91 3.04
N LYS A 76 3.12 -9.44 2.68
CA LYS A 76 4.25 -9.55 3.61
C LYS A 76 4.73 -8.20 4.09
N LYS A 77 4.82 -7.22 3.19
CA LYS A 77 5.26 -5.86 3.50
C LYS A 77 4.30 -5.17 4.46
N LEU A 78 2.99 -5.29 4.22
CA LEU A 78 1.96 -4.82 5.14
C LEU A 78 2.08 -5.46 6.51
N ALA A 79 2.25 -6.78 6.58
CA ALA A 79 2.38 -7.45 7.87
C ALA A 79 3.66 -7.02 8.63
N GLU A 80 4.77 -6.80 7.94
CA GLU A 80 5.99 -6.26 8.53
C GLU A 80 5.78 -4.83 9.04
N ASP A 81 5.24 -3.95 8.20
CA ASP A 81 5.06 -2.52 8.50
C ASP A 81 4.08 -2.29 9.66
N PHE A 82 3.03 -3.11 9.76
CA PHE A 82 2.01 -3.05 10.80
C PHE A 82 2.25 -4.04 11.95
N ARG A 83 3.38 -4.76 11.95
CA ARG A 83 3.76 -5.75 12.98
C ARG A 83 2.69 -6.81 13.24
N ILE A 84 2.06 -7.29 12.18
CA ILE A 84 1.03 -8.32 12.26
C ILE A 84 1.72 -9.69 12.40
N PRO A 85 1.39 -10.48 13.42
CA PRO A 85 1.98 -11.80 13.60
C PRO A 85 1.51 -12.73 12.50
N ILE A 86 2.42 -13.12 11.60
CA ILE A 86 2.16 -14.16 10.61
C ILE A 86 2.86 -15.43 11.06
N ILE A 87 2.09 -16.49 11.27
CA ILE A 87 2.65 -17.83 11.45
C ILE A 87 3.01 -18.33 10.05
N THR A 88 4.19 -17.96 9.57
CA THR A 88 4.77 -18.58 8.38
C THR A 88 5.70 -19.68 8.83
N ASP A 89 5.47 -20.91 8.37
CA ASP A 89 6.28 -22.11 8.61
C ASP A 89 7.67 -22.04 7.92
N SER A 90 8.27 -20.85 7.85
CA SER A 90 9.40 -20.55 6.98
C SER A 90 10.40 -19.66 7.70
N SER A 91 10.99 -20.25 8.73
CA SER A 91 12.33 -19.91 9.18
C SER A 91 13.32 -20.04 8.01
N LYS A 92 13.44 -19.00 7.16
CA LYS A 92 14.66 -18.73 6.36
C LYS A 92 14.59 -17.37 5.65
N LYS A 93 15.67 -16.61 5.88
CA LYS A 93 16.14 -15.39 5.20
C LYS A 93 15.55 -14.05 5.68
N ARG A 94 16.05 -13.63 6.85
CA ARG A 94 16.55 -12.26 7.04
C ARG A 94 17.65 -11.97 6.00
N ASN A 95 17.73 -10.70 5.59
CA ASN A 95 18.75 -10.02 4.75
C ASN A 95 18.36 -9.77 3.28
N ILE A 96 17.83 -8.57 2.99
CA ILE A 96 18.33 -7.68 1.92
C ILE A 96 17.81 -6.25 2.21
N SER A 97 18.64 -5.39 2.80
CA SER A 97 19.46 -4.36 2.13
C SER A 97 18.77 -3.00 2.02
N LYS A 98 19.16 -2.11 2.95
CA LYS A 98 19.12 -0.66 2.76
C LYS A 98 19.85 -0.28 1.45
N LYS A 99 19.24 0.55 0.61
CA LYS A 99 19.82 1.65 -0.22
C LYS A 99 18.67 2.28 -1.05
N LYS A 100 18.29 3.57 -0.87
CA LYS A 100 18.93 4.81 -1.39
C LYS A 100 19.12 4.74 -2.92
N GLU A 101 18.69 5.65 -3.80
CA GLU A 101 18.42 7.11 -3.78
C GLU A 101 17.60 7.46 -5.05
N LYS A 102 16.83 8.56 -5.04
CA LYS A 102 16.25 9.14 -6.28
C LYS A 102 17.35 9.87 -7.06
N PRO A 103 17.58 9.61 -8.36
CA PRO A 103 18.46 10.45 -9.14
C PRO A 103 17.78 11.81 -9.40
N LYS A 104 18.36 12.90 -8.88
CA LYS A 104 18.13 14.25 -9.41
C LYS A 104 18.71 14.28 -10.82
N ARG A 105 17.88 14.45 -11.84
CA ARG A 105 18.38 14.85 -13.17
C ARG A 105 18.08 16.33 -13.39
N THR A 106 19.18 17.03 -13.57
CA THR A 106 19.35 18.45 -13.85
C THR A 106 18.62 18.90 -15.11
N LEU A 107 18.13 20.13 -15.04
CA LEU A 107 17.67 20.96 -16.15
C LEU A 107 18.74 21.08 -17.24
N TYR A 108 18.30 21.04 -18.49
CA TYR A 108 18.81 21.87 -19.58
C TYR A 108 17.62 22.56 -20.22
#